data_AF-A0AAP3XSI5-F1
#
_entry.id   AF-A0AAP3XSI5-F1
#
_cell.length_a   1.000
_cell.length_b   1.000
_cell.length_c   1.000
_cell.angle_alpha   90.00
_cell.angle_beta   90.00
_cell.angle_gamma   90.00
#
_symmetry.space_group_name_H-M   'P 1'
#
loop_
_entity.id
_entity.type
_entity.pdbx_description
1 polymer ?
#
loop_
_entity_poly.entity_id
_entity_poly.type
_entity_poly.pdbx_seq_one_letter_code
_entity_poly.pdbx_strand_id
1 'polypeptide(L)'
;MRRVPEVVPGYPDRVLPVDEAAAKELRKRTLTNLYNQRPAWLDNAHRALDEAVAAAYGWPADLGDEEVLQRLFALNQARAGAQA
;
A
#
# COMPACT_ATOMS: atom_id res chain seq x y z
N MET A 1 0.47 26.43 2.18
CA MET A 1 -0.54 25.49 1.60
C MET A 1 -1.89 25.81 2.25
N ARG A 2 -3.01 25.67 1.52
CA ARG A 2 -4.38 25.91 2.03
C ARG A 2 -5.19 24.61 1.92
N ARG A 3 -5.96 24.28 2.96
CA ARG A 3 -6.92 23.16 2.90
C ARG A 3 -8.26 23.66 2.35
N VAL A 4 -8.86 22.88 1.46
CA VAL A 4 -10.20 23.12 0.92
C VAL A 4 -11.01 21.83 1.03
N PRO A 5 -12.32 21.90 1.32
CA PRO A 5 -13.16 20.70 1.41
C PRO A 5 -13.03 19.82 0.16
N GLU A 6 -12.93 18.51 0.37
CA GLU A 6 -12.98 17.53 -0.70
C GLU A 6 -14.38 17.53 -1.35
N VAL A 7 -14.42 17.31 -2.66
CA VAL A 7 -15.68 17.29 -3.43
C VAL A 7 -16.40 15.97 -3.20
N VAL A 8 -15.64 14.91 -2.91
CA VAL A 8 -16.16 13.59 -2.58
C VAL A 8 -16.28 13.46 -1.05
N PRO A 9 -17.49 13.22 -0.52
CA PRO A 9 -17.69 12.99 0.92
C PRO A 9 -16.88 11.79 1.42
N GLY A 10 -16.41 11.87 2.66
CA GLY A 10 -15.67 10.79 3.34
C GLY A 10 -14.16 10.79 3.09
N TYR A 11 -13.67 11.65 2.18
CA TYR A 11 -12.24 11.83 1.96
C TYR A 11 -11.69 13.06 2.69
N PRO A 12 -10.38 13.08 3.03
CA PRO A 12 -9.74 14.24 3.66
C PRO A 12 -9.72 15.48 2.76
N ASP A 13 -9.74 16.67 3.35
CA ASP A 13 -9.60 17.95 2.64
C ASP A 13 -8.41 17.99 1.66
N ARG A 14 -8.65 18.57 0.49
CA ARG A 14 -7.60 18.79 -0.51
C ARG A 14 -6.63 19.87 -0.07
N VAL A 15 -5.35 19.64 -0.32
CA VAL A 15 -4.27 20.58 -0.06
C VAL A 15 -3.90 21.31 -1.34
N LEU A 16 -4.11 22.63 -1.38
CA LEU A 16 -3.75 23.49 -2.51
C LEU A 16 -2.48 24.31 -2.20
N PRO A 17 -1.61 24.55 -3.21
CA PRO A 17 -0.51 25.49 -3.05
C PRO A 17 -1.04 26.90 -2.87
N VAL A 18 -0.38 27.69 -2.02
CA VAL A 18 -0.70 29.13 -1.82
C VAL A 18 0.18 30.04 -2.66
N ASP A 19 1.31 29.52 -3.13
CA ASP A 19 2.32 30.19 -3.94
C ASP A 19 3.14 29.16 -4.74
N GLU A 20 4.08 29.63 -5.56
CA GLU A 20 4.93 28.76 -6.38
C GLU A 20 5.89 27.88 -5.56
N ALA A 21 6.36 28.37 -4.41
CA ALA A 21 7.25 27.61 -3.54
C ALA A 21 6.52 26.39 -2.94
N ALA A 22 5.31 26.60 -2.43
CA ALA A 22 4.41 25.55 -1.97
C ALA A 22 4.02 24.60 -3.11
N ALA A 23 3.85 25.11 -4.34
CA ALA A 23 3.60 24.26 -5.51
C ALA A 23 4.78 23.33 -5.81
N LYS A 24 6.02 23.83 -5.72
CA LYS A 24 7.24 23.01 -5.87
C LYS A 24 7.33 21.93 -4.80
N GLU A 25 7.02 22.24 -3.54
CA GLU A 25 7.02 21.25 -2.45
C GLU A 25 5.90 20.22 -2.59
N LEU A 26 4.68 20.63 -2.97
CA LEU A 26 3.58 19.68 -3.20
C LEU A 26 3.86 18.73 -4.36
N ARG A 27 4.53 19.20 -5.43
CA ARG A 27 4.93 18.35 -6.57
C ARG A 27 5.84 17.19 -6.17
N LYS A 28 6.60 17.30 -5.08
CA LYS A 28 7.44 16.21 -4.57
C LYS A 28 6.63 15.11 -3.88
N ARG A 29 5.36 15.34 -3.52
CA ARG A 29 4.53 14.37 -2.79
C ARG A 29 3.85 13.39 -3.75
N THR A 30 4.67 12.58 -4.42
CA THR A 30 4.22 11.49 -5.30
C THR A 30 4.26 10.16 -4.55
N LEU A 31 3.50 9.16 -5.03
CA LEU A 31 3.62 7.80 -4.50
C LEU A 31 5.04 7.28 -4.65
N THR A 32 5.69 7.48 -5.80
CA THR A 32 7.09 7.08 -6.00
C THR A 32 8.01 7.66 -4.92
N ASN A 33 7.92 8.95 -4.63
CA ASN A 33 8.77 9.57 -3.60
C ASN A 33 8.42 9.07 -2.20
N LEU A 34 7.14 8.87 -1.89
CA LEU A 34 6.69 8.31 -0.62
C LEU A 34 7.25 6.89 -0.40
N TYR A 35 7.14 6.03 -1.41
CA TYR A 35 7.61 4.64 -1.35
C TYR A 35 9.15 4.54 -1.38
N ASN A 36 9.84 5.47 -2.04
CA ASN A 36 11.30 5.57 -1.97
C ASN A 36 11.78 6.04 -0.60
N GLN A 37 11.10 7.02 0.01
CA GLN A 37 11.44 7.50 1.36
C GLN A 37 11.12 6.46 2.43
N ARG A 38 10.06 5.66 2.22
CA ARG A 38 9.56 4.60 3.10
C ARG A 38 9.60 4.98 4.60
N PRO A 39 8.84 6.01 5.02
CA PRO A 39 8.81 6.43 6.41
C PRO A 39 8.28 5.29 7.32
N ALA A 40 8.70 5.28 8.59
CA ALA A 40 8.39 4.21 9.53
C ALA A 40 6.88 3.89 9.66
N TRP A 41 6.01 4.89 9.58
CA TRP A 41 4.57 4.66 9.64
C TRP A 41 4.04 3.87 8.44
N LEU A 42 4.62 4.06 7.25
CA LEU A 42 4.25 3.35 6.04
C LEU A 42 4.73 1.91 6.13
N ASP A 43 5.97 1.70 6.60
CA ASP A 43 6.51 0.36 6.81
C ASP A 43 5.68 -0.44 7.82
N ASN A 44 5.31 0.19 8.94
CA ASN A 44 4.44 -0.41 9.94
C ASN A 44 3.05 -0.75 9.38
N ALA A 45 2.48 0.13 8.54
CA ALA A 45 1.20 -0.13 7.89
C ALA A 45 1.27 -1.32 6.92
N HIS A 46 2.37 -1.43 6.17
CA HIS A 46 2.62 -2.60 5.31
C HIS A 46 2.75 -3.88 6.13
N ARG A 47 3.53 -3.87 7.22
CA ARG A 47 3.65 -5.05 8.08
C ARG A 47 2.32 -5.52 8.65
N ALA A 48 1.48 -4.60 9.15
CA ALA A 48 0.16 -4.94 9.65
C ALA A 48 -0.75 -5.53 8.55
N LEU A 49 -0.64 -5.03 7.32
CA LEU A 49 -1.35 -5.58 6.17
C LEU A 49 -0.85 -6.99 5.83
N ASP A 50 0.46 -7.20 5.78
CA ASP A 50 1.07 -8.49 5.45
C ASP A 50 0.70 -9.57 6.49
N GLU A 51 0.72 -9.22 7.78
CA GLU A 51 0.24 -10.09 8.88
C GLU A 51 -1.23 -10.49 8.70
N ALA A 52 -2.10 -9.53 8.37
CA ALA A 52 -3.52 -9.79 8.15
C ALA A 52 -3.77 -10.67 6.91
N VAL A 53 -3.01 -10.46 5.83
CA VAL A 53 -3.08 -11.27 4.62
C VAL A 53 -2.60 -12.69 4.90
N ALA A 54 -1.46 -12.86 5.56
CA ALA A 54 -0.94 -14.16 5.94
C ALA A 54 -1.95 -14.93 6.80
N ALA A 55 -2.55 -14.27 7.80
CA ALA A 55 -3.61 -14.87 8.62
C ALA A 55 -4.83 -15.31 7.79
N ALA A 56 -5.25 -14.52 6.80
CA ALA A 56 -6.37 -14.88 5.90
C ALA A 56 -6.06 -16.11 5.02
N TYR A 57 -4.79 -16.32 4.65
CA TYR A 57 -4.34 -17.54 3.96
C TYR A 57 -4.05 -18.70 4.93
N GLY A 58 -4.08 -18.48 6.24
CA GLY A 58 -3.68 -19.45 7.25
C GLY A 58 -2.17 -19.73 7.24
N TRP A 59 -1.37 -18.75 6.83
CA TRP A 59 0.09 -18.85 6.69
C TRP A 59 0.82 -18.09 7.81
N PRO A 60 2.07 -18.48 8.16
CA PRO A 60 2.93 -17.67 9.02
C PRO A 60 3.18 -16.28 8.42
N ALA A 61 3.33 -15.26 9.27
CA ALA A 61 3.56 -13.88 8.82
C ALA A 61 5.04 -13.58 8.49
N ASP A 62 5.96 -14.45 8.91
CA ASP A 62 7.41 -14.32 8.75
C ASP A 62 7.97 -15.13 7.57
N LEU A 63 7.11 -15.51 6.61
CA LEU A 63 7.51 -16.21 5.40
C LEU A 63 8.43 -15.35 4.54
N GLY A 64 9.52 -15.96 4.05
CA GLY A 64 10.34 -15.35 3.01
C GLY A 64 9.65 -15.36 1.64
N ASP A 65 10.04 -14.44 0.76
CA ASP A 65 9.44 -14.25 -0.57
C ASP A 65 9.36 -15.55 -1.39
N GLU A 66 10.43 -16.36 -1.39
CA GLU A 66 10.45 -17.64 -2.12
C GLU A 66 9.40 -18.63 -1.60
N GLU A 67 9.19 -18.68 -0.29
CA GLU A 67 8.20 -19.58 0.32
C GLU A 67 6.78 -19.10 0.02
N VAL A 68 6.54 -17.79 0.06
CA VAL A 68 5.26 -17.19 -0.37
C VAL A 68 4.97 -17.57 -1.83
N LEU A 69 5.96 -17.42 -2.73
CA LEU A 69 5.82 -17.77 -4.14
C LEU A 69 5.51 -19.26 -4.35
N GLN A 70 6.21 -20.16 -3.66
CA GLN A 70 5.96 -21.61 -3.74
C GLN A 70 4.55 -21.97 -3.29
N ARG A 71 4.09 -21.42 -2.15
CA ARG A 71 2.75 -21.67 -1.62
C ARG A 71 1.65 -21.14 -2.55
N LEU A 72 1.82 -19.93 -3.08
CA LEU A 72 0.91 -19.34 -4.07
C LEU A 72 0.84 -20.18 -5.35
N PHE A 73 1.99 -20.64 -5.84
CA PHE A 73 2.05 -21.47 -7.04
C PHE A 73 1.30 -22.80 -6.86
N ALA A 74 1.51 -23.49 -5.73
CA ALA A 74 0.78 -24.71 -5.41
C ALA A 74 -0.73 -24.48 -5.29
N LEU A 75 -1.14 -23.41 -4.60
CA LEU A 75 -2.55 -23.04 -4.46
C LEU A 75 -3.22 -22.77 -5.82
N ASN A 76 -2.51 -22.07 -6.71
CA ASN A 76 -3.02 -21.76 -8.05
C ASN A 76 -3.15 -23.02 -8.93
N GLN A 77 -2.20 -23.96 -8.86
CA GLN A 77 -2.32 -25.26 -9.54
C GLN A 77 -3.53 -26.05 -9.06
N ALA A 78 -3.75 -26.13 -7.75
CA ALA A 78 -4.90 -26.82 -7.19
C ALA A 78 -6.24 -26.22 -7.65
N ARG A 79 -6.33 -24.88 -7.68
CA ARG A 79 -7.52 -24.16 -8.17
C ARG A 79 -7.76 -24.40 -9.66
N ALA A 80 -6.72 -24.36 -10.48
CA ALA A 80 -6.82 -24.61 -11.91
C ALA A 80 -7.29 -26.06 -12.20
N GLY A 81 -6.80 -27.04 -11.44
CA GLY A 81 -7.23 -28.44 -11.57
C GLY A 81 -8.66 -28.70 -11.09
N ALA A 82 -9.19 -27.90 -10.15
CA ALA A 82 -10.56 -28.01 -9.66
C ALA A 82 -11.60 -27.29 -10.54
N GLN A 83 -11.16 -26.45 -11.48
CA GLN A 83 -12.02 -25.72 -12.43
C GLN A 83 -12.09 -26.39 -13.81
N ALA A 84 -11.29 -27.43 -14.05
CA ALA A 84 -11.31 -28.27 -15.25
C ALA A 84 -12.26 -29.46 -15.05
#